data_AF-A0A0A9DN92-F1
#
_entry.id   AF-A0A0A9DN92-F1
#
_cell.length_a   1.000
_cell.length_b   1.000
_cell.length_c   1.000
_cell.angle_alpha   90.00
_cell.angle_beta   90.00
_cell.angle_gamma   90.00
#
_symmetry.space_group_name_H-M   'P 1'
#
loop_
_entity.id
_entity.type
_entity.pdbx_description
1 polymer ?
#
loop_
_entity_poly.entity_id
_entity_poly.type
_entity_poly.pdbx_seq_one_letter_code
_entity_poly.pdbx_strand_id
1 'polypeptide(L)'
;MLVVALEKVERSSGTLIGSSIATIQKSAAPEMLLALMDEAYTGSAIEDPSGNSGSDDSGPLDLADPMFLDLLKNENDGIVAKHWTSPTISSTLQAAVNSPQSDRLKLQMAPRFLTLYFATTWRGVNDSLLCALIPVVMSRYAAMFPDKVFSFEVRKRLSDFMLAAFQCSPDIIAVLKKPITDRIGEAHDNPAKTELALHLCWAIGEHGAGGINRKDVARELFENLELLLYENLATSRLGLSQEPGFDSMGASSRKSSQARLLCFVATAIAKLATCHSELLPRARVSLAKVVT
;
A
#
# COMPACT_ATOMS: atom_id res chain seq x y z
N MET A 1 -0.50 15.42 19.19
CA MET A 1 -0.52 15.57 20.66
C MET A 1 0.75 16.16 21.22
N LEU A 2 1.95 15.61 20.93
CA LEU A 2 3.21 16.09 21.50
C LEU A 2 3.58 17.53 21.10
N VAL A 3 3.28 17.92 19.85
CA VAL A 3 3.63 19.25 19.31
C VAL A 3 2.83 20.36 19.98
N VAL A 4 1.54 20.14 20.25
CA VAL A 4 0.66 21.11 20.92
C VAL A 4 1.01 21.23 22.40
N ALA A 5 1.45 20.14 23.04
CA ALA A 5 1.94 20.17 24.42
C ALA A 5 3.27 20.92 24.55
N LEU A 6 4.17 20.80 23.58
CA LEU A 6 5.44 21.54 23.55
C LEU A 6 5.22 23.04 23.29
N GLU A 7 4.28 23.40 22.42
CA GLU A 7 3.94 24.81 22.15
C GLU A 7 3.30 25.53 23.36
N LYS A 8 2.68 24.76 24.27
CA LYS A 8 2.08 25.26 25.52
C LYS A 8 3.13 25.49 26.62
N VAL A 9 4.20 24.70 26.64
CA VAL A 9 5.34 24.85 27.57
C VAL A 9 6.24 26.02 27.16
N GLU A 10 6.38 26.26 25.85
CA GLU A 10 7.15 27.40 25.34
C GLU A 10 6.46 28.74 25.63
N ARG A 11 5.12 28.79 25.61
CA ARG A 11 4.35 29.98 26.02
C ARG A 11 4.30 30.21 27.53
N SER A 12 4.40 29.16 28.36
CA SER A 12 4.39 29.30 29.83
C SER A 12 5.77 29.60 30.42
N SER A 13 6.84 29.37 29.65
CA SER A 13 8.22 29.64 30.06
C SER A 13 8.63 31.04 29.60
N GLY A 14 8.16 32.06 30.31
CA GLY A 14 8.60 33.45 30.09
C GLY A 14 10.12 33.59 30.15
N THR A 15 10.66 34.48 29.30
CA THR A 15 12.08 34.80 29.12
C THR A 15 12.82 34.98 30.45
N LEU A 16 13.69 34.04 30.80
CA LEU A 16 14.49 34.08 32.03
C LEU A 16 15.70 35.00 31.85
N ILE A 17 15.45 36.31 31.93
CA ILE A 17 16.49 37.31 32.16
C ILE A 17 16.90 37.24 33.63
N GLY A 18 18.15 36.85 33.86
CA GLY A 18 19.04 37.41 34.88
C GLY A 18 18.62 37.36 36.35
N SER A 19 19.45 36.66 37.13
CA SER A 19 19.89 36.95 38.51
C SER A 19 19.20 36.24 39.69
N SER A 20 20.08 35.86 40.62
CA SER A 20 19.89 35.55 42.04
C SER A 20 19.48 34.13 42.45
N ILE A 21 20.51 33.41 42.89
CA ILE A 21 20.51 32.35 43.89
C ILE A 21 19.79 32.85 45.16
N ALA A 22 18.61 32.31 45.46
CA ALA A 22 18.17 31.92 46.81
C ALA A 22 16.70 31.47 46.79
N THR A 23 16.39 30.54 47.69
CA THR A 23 15.06 29.96 48.03
C THR A 23 14.63 28.75 47.19
N ILE A 24 14.87 27.57 47.77
CA ILE A 24 14.16 26.33 47.44
C ILE A 24 12.70 26.52 47.86
N GLN A 25 11.85 26.97 46.94
CA GLN A 25 10.41 26.75 47.06
C GLN A 25 10.10 25.36 46.53
N LYS A 26 9.44 24.56 47.38
CA LYS A 26 8.90 23.23 47.10
C LYS A 26 8.17 23.26 45.75
N SER A 27 8.84 22.75 44.71
CA SER A 27 8.32 22.83 43.34
C SER A 27 7.06 21.99 43.22
N ALA A 28 5.99 22.54 42.65
CA ALA A 28 4.76 21.84 42.28
C ALA A 28 4.93 20.93 41.04
N ALA A 29 6.13 20.93 40.45
CA ALA A 29 6.47 20.17 39.25
C ALA A 29 6.43 18.63 39.40
N PRO A 30 6.87 18.00 40.50
CA PRO A 30 6.87 16.55 40.62
C PRO A 30 5.48 15.98 40.90
N GLU A 31 4.60 16.71 41.60
CA GLU A 31 3.21 16.30 41.85
C GLU A 31 2.37 16.39 40.56
N MET A 32 2.61 17.42 39.74
CA MET A 32 1.93 17.58 38.45
C MET A 32 2.39 16.54 37.42
N LEU A 33 3.65 16.10 37.47
CA LEU A 33 4.15 14.99 36.65
C LEU A 33 3.52 13.65 37.05
N LEU A 34 3.34 13.42 38.36
CA LEU A 34 2.67 12.22 38.87
C LEU A 34 1.19 12.19 38.45
N ALA A 35 0.49 13.33 38.54
CA ALA A 35 -0.89 13.46 38.10
C ALA A 35 -1.05 13.24 36.60
N LEU A 36 -0.13 13.75 35.77
CA LEU A 36 -0.13 13.52 34.32
C LEU A 36 0.16 12.06 33.95
N MET A 37 1.00 11.37 34.73
CA MET A 37 1.25 9.94 34.55
C MET A 37 0.00 9.10 34.88
N ASP A 38 -0.75 9.49 35.91
CA ASP A 38 -1.98 8.81 36.32
C ASP A 38 -3.15 9.09 35.35
N GLU A 39 -3.23 10.31 34.80
CA GLU A 39 -4.17 10.70 33.74
C GLU A 39 -3.90 9.95 32.43
N ALA A 40 -2.63 9.83 32.03
CA ALA A 40 -2.24 9.06 30.84
C ALA A 40 -2.51 7.55 30.99
N TYR A 41 -2.54 7.04 32.23
CA TYR A 41 -2.76 5.63 32.52
C TYR A 41 -4.25 5.27 32.69
N THR A 42 -5.08 6.20 33.18
CA THR A 42 -6.50 5.95 33.50
C THR A 42 -7.49 6.64 32.56
N GLY A 43 -7.06 7.64 31.79
CA GLY A 43 -7.88 8.31 30.78
C GLY A 43 -9.00 9.20 31.32
N SER A 44 -8.98 9.58 32.61
CA SER A 44 -10.01 10.43 33.21
C SER A 44 -9.52 11.88 33.29
N ALA A 45 -10.13 12.77 32.48
CA ALA A 45 -9.84 14.20 32.50
C ALA A 45 -10.47 14.87 33.74
N ILE A 46 -9.72 15.74 34.42
CA ILE A 46 -10.23 16.58 35.49
C ILE A 46 -11.09 17.68 34.88
N GLU A 47 -12.37 17.74 35.24
CA GLU A 47 -13.27 18.84 34.88
C GLU A 47 -12.87 20.11 35.63
N ASP A 48 -12.61 21.20 34.89
CA ASP A 48 -12.43 22.54 35.45
C ASP A 48 -13.64 23.43 35.06
N PRO A 49 -14.34 24.07 36.02
CA PRO A 49 -15.57 24.80 35.76
C PRO A 49 -15.28 26.26 35.42
N SER A 50 -15.17 26.60 34.14
CA SER A 50 -15.19 28.00 33.70
C SER A 50 -15.68 28.11 32.27
N GLY A 51 -16.94 28.47 32.12
CA GLY A 51 -17.55 28.76 30.83
C GLY A 51 -17.04 30.07 30.24
N ASN A 52 -16.63 30.03 28.98
CA ASN A 52 -16.91 31.13 28.07
C ASN A 52 -17.09 30.60 26.64
N SER A 53 -18.24 30.96 26.07
CA SER A 53 -18.71 30.64 24.74
C SER A 53 -17.91 31.40 23.68
N GLY A 54 -17.36 30.67 22.72
CA GLY A 54 -16.82 31.18 21.46
C GLY A 54 -17.10 30.14 20.38
N SER A 55 -18.09 30.42 19.52
CA SER A 55 -18.51 29.55 18.45
C SER A 55 -17.49 29.57 17.30
N ASP A 56 -16.60 28.59 17.27
CA ASP A 56 -15.88 28.22 16.06
C ASP A 56 -16.48 26.91 15.54
N ASP A 57 -17.24 27.02 14.45
CA ASP A 57 -17.89 25.93 13.70
C ASP A 57 -16.86 25.13 12.88
N SER A 58 -15.79 24.71 13.57
CA SER A 58 -14.89 23.66 13.15
C SER A 58 -14.96 22.62 14.24
N GLY A 59 -15.95 21.72 14.13
CA GLY A 59 -16.06 20.58 15.03
C GLY A 59 -14.67 19.98 15.26
N PRO A 60 -14.20 19.89 16.51
CA PRO A 60 -12.91 19.28 16.78
C PRO A 60 -12.97 17.90 16.13
N LEU A 61 -11.98 17.57 15.30
CA LEU A 61 -11.81 16.20 14.82
C LEU A 61 -11.90 15.32 16.06
N ASP A 62 -13.02 14.62 16.21
CA ASP A 62 -13.33 13.89 17.42
C ASP A 62 -12.35 12.72 17.46
N LEU A 63 -11.22 12.94 18.13
CA LEU A 63 -10.16 11.96 18.34
C LEU A 63 -10.68 10.79 19.19
N ALA A 64 -11.88 10.90 19.76
CA ALA A 64 -12.63 9.85 20.41
C ALA A 64 -13.64 9.16 19.48
N ASP A 65 -13.65 9.44 18.16
CA ASP A 65 -14.48 8.71 17.22
C ASP A 65 -14.05 7.22 17.23
N PRO A 66 -14.91 6.32 17.75
CA PRO A 66 -14.59 4.91 17.85
C PRO A 66 -14.29 4.30 16.47
N MET A 67 -14.80 4.90 15.38
CA MET A 67 -14.47 4.49 14.01
C MET A 67 -13.04 4.86 13.62
N PHE A 68 -12.56 6.05 13.96
CA PHE A 68 -11.18 6.47 13.67
C PHE A 68 -10.17 5.63 14.46
N LEU A 69 -10.50 5.33 15.72
CA LEU A 69 -9.69 4.45 16.58
C LEU A 69 -9.72 2.99 16.11
N ASP A 70 -10.85 2.47 15.60
CA ASP A 70 -10.91 1.13 14.98
C ASP A 70 -10.17 1.08 13.63
N LEU A 71 -10.11 2.20 12.90
CA LEU A 71 -9.30 2.35 11.70
C LEU A 71 -7.79 2.29 12.02
N LEU A 72 -7.37 2.97 13.10
CA LEU A 72 -5.98 3.06 13.55
C LEU A 72 -5.46 1.79 14.25
N LYS A 73 -6.33 1.04 14.95
CA LYS A 73 -5.99 -0.25 15.58
C LYS A 73 -5.47 -1.29 14.58
N ASN A 74 -5.81 -1.14 13.30
CA ASN A 74 -5.62 -2.15 12.27
C ASN A 74 -4.17 -2.22 11.72
N GLU A 75 -3.30 -1.26 12.04
CA GLU A 75 -1.95 -1.19 11.45
C GLU A 75 -0.81 -1.69 12.35
N ASN A 76 -1.02 -1.80 13.66
CA ASN A 76 0.07 -2.10 14.62
C ASN A 76 0.10 -3.56 15.13
N ASP A 77 -0.99 -4.32 15.01
CA ASP A 77 -1.14 -5.64 15.65
C ASP A 77 -0.91 -6.85 14.72
N GLY A 78 -0.45 -6.66 13.48
CA GLY A 78 -0.18 -7.78 12.56
C GLY A 78 -1.44 -8.58 12.14
N ILE A 79 -2.63 -8.05 12.44
CA ILE A 79 -3.91 -8.64 12.03
C ILE A 79 -4.10 -8.36 10.53
N VAL A 80 -4.44 -9.42 9.79
CA VAL A 80 -4.74 -9.41 8.36
C VAL A 80 -5.53 -8.16 8.00
N ALA A 81 -4.98 -7.35 7.08
CA ALA A 81 -5.59 -6.11 6.63
C ALA A 81 -7.10 -6.31 6.41
N LYS A 82 -7.95 -5.69 7.25
CA LYS A 82 -9.41 -5.76 7.09
C LYS A 82 -9.72 -5.48 5.63
N HIS A 83 -10.35 -6.46 4.98
CA HIS A 83 -10.86 -6.30 3.63
C HIS A 83 -11.82 -5.09 3.66
N TRP A 84 -11.41 -3.98 3.05
CA TRP A 84 -12.26 -2.79 2.87
C TRP A 84 -13.60 -3.11 2.18
N THR A 85 -13.74 -4.35 1.70
CA THR A 85 -14.93 -4.95 1.10
C THR A 85 -15.94 -5.50 2.11
N SER A 86 -15.73 -5.38 3.44
CA SER A 86 -16.80 -5.71 4.40
C SER A 86 -17.99 -4.79 4.16
N PRO A 87 -19.23 -5.32 4.00
CA PRO A 87 -20.40 -4.50 3.65
C PRO A 87 -20.63 -3.32 4.59
N THR A 88 -20.35 -3.50 5.89
CA THR A 88 -20.52 -2.48 6.93
C THR A 88 -19.47 -1.37 6.85
N ILE A 89 -18.22 -1.73 6.52
CA ILE A 89 -17.11 -0.77 6.37
C ILE A 89 -17.24 -0.04 5.03
N SER A 90 -17.60 -0.75 3.96
CA SER A 90 -17.79 -0.14 2.64
C SER A 90 -18.96 0.86 2.64
N SER A 91 -20.04 0.60 3.35
CA SER A 91 -21.20 1.51 3.42
C SER A 91 -20.92 2.77 4.25
N THR A 92 -20.22 2.63 5.37
CA THR A 92 -19.78 3.75 6.22
C THR A 92 -18.72 4.61 5.52
N LEU A 93 -17.76 4.00 4.81
CA LEU A 93 -16.80 4.75 4.01
C LEU A 93 -17.45 5.45 2.82
N GLN A 94 -18.45 4.83 2.19
CA GLN A 94 -19.22 5.48 1.13
C GLN A 94 -20.04 6.67 1.66
N ALA A 95 -20.54 6.60 2.90
CA ALA A 95 -21.12 7.75 3.59
C ALA A 95 -20.08 8.85 3.87
N ALA A 96 -18.85 8.48 4.26
CA ALA A 96 -17.74 9.42 4.48
C ALA A 96 -17.28 10.13 3.18
N VAL A 97 -17.27 9.45 2.03
CA VAL A 97 -16.98 10.06 0.71
C VAL A 97 -18.02 11.12 0.32
N ASN A 98 -19.26 10.90 0.76
CA ASN A 98 -20.39 11.79 0.52
C ASN A 98 -20.52 12.89 1.61
N SER A 99 -19.68 12.83 2.66
CA SER A 99 -19.61 13.80 3.76
C SER A 99 -18.93 15.11 3.32
N PRO A 100 -19.08 16.21 4.08
CA PRO A 100 -18.54 17.52 3.75
C PRO A 100 -17.01 17.55 3.53
N GLN A 101 -16.52 18.69 3.00
CA GLN A 101 -15.20 18.91 2.39
C GLN A 101 -13.97 18.36 3.13
N SER A 102 -13.99 18.18 4.46
CA SER A 102 -12.81 17.80 5.24
C SER A 102 -12.29 16.40 4.91
N ASP A 103 -13.17 15.41 4.74
CA ASP A 103 -12.75 14.04 4.41
C ASP A 103 -12.30 13.93 2.96
N ARG A 104 -12.95 14.66 2.05
CA ARG A 104 -12.49 14.79 0.66
C ARG A 104 -11.11 15.43 0.55
N LEU A 105 -10.82 16.43 1.38
CA LEU A 105 -9.49 17.04 1.46
C LEU A 105 -8.44 16.03 1.93
N LYS A 106 -8.75 15.21 2.95
CA LYS A 106 -7.84 14.14 3.41
C LYS A 106 -7.53 13.13 2.29
N LEU A 107 -8.55 12.68 1.55
CA LEU A 107 -8.39 11.81 0.39
C LEU A 107 -7.53 12.44 -0.72
N GLN A 108 -7.67 13.75 -0.98
CA GLN A 108 -6.84 14.46 -1.96
C GLN A 108 -5.39 14.68 -1.52
N MET A 109 -5.14 14.81 -0.23
CA MET A 109 -3.78 15.06 0.29
C MET A 109 -2.96 13.78 0.41
N ALA A 110 -3.58 12.63 0.68
CA ALA A 110 -2.87 11.36 0.87
C ALA A 110 -1.94 10.96 -0.30
N PRO A 111 -2.32 11.06 -1.60
CA PRO A 111 -1.41 10.80 -2.71
C PRO A 111 -0.20 11.76 -2.74
N ARG A 112 -0.39 13.01 -2.31
CA ARG A 112 0.70 14.01 -2.23
C ARG A 112 1.68 13.66 -1.11
N PHE A 113 1.17 13.29 0.07
CA PHE A 113 2.02 12.83 1.17
C PHE A 113 2.78 11.56 0.81
N LEU A 114 2.12 10.61 0.13
CA LEU A 114 2.78 9.40 -0.37
C LEU A 114 3.92 9.72 -1.34
N THR A 115 3.73 10.72 -2.20
CA THR A 115 4.79 11.21 -3.10
C THR A 115 5.99 11.73 -2.31
N LEU A 116 5.74 12.57 -1.30
CA LEU A 116 6.79 13.13 -0.47
C LEU A 116 7.51 12.03 0.34
N TYR A 117 6.74 11.07 0.86
CA TYR A 117 7.29 9.91 1.55
C TYR A 117 8.22 9.12 0.62
N PHE A 118 7.79 8.78 -0.59
CA PHE A 118 8.67 8.07 -1.53
C PHE A 118 9.90 8.90 -1.92
N ALA A 119 9.74 10.19 -2.18
CA ALA A 119 10.87 11.07 -2.49
C ALA A 119 11.89 11.16 -1.33
N THR A 120 11.42 11.16 -0.08
CA THR A 120 12.28 11.19 1.10
C THR A 120 12.92 9.85 1.39
N THR A 121 12.17 8.75 1.27
CA THR A 121 12.75 7.39 1.37
C THR A 121 13.83 7.19 0.33
N TRP A 122 13.67 7.73 -0.89
CA TRP A 122 14.64 7.61 -1.97
C TRP A 122 16.03 8.17 -1.64
N ARG A 123 16.12 9.12 -0.70
CA ARG A 123 17.38 9.78 -0.33
C ARG A 123 18.31 8.90 0.53
N GLY A 124 17.81 7.83 1.15
CA GLY A 124 18.56 6.95 2.05
C GLY A 124 18.30 5.46 1.82
N VAL A 125 18.00 5.08 0.58
CA VAL A 125 17.54 3.72 0.25
C VAL A 125 18.68 2.71 0.38
N ASN A 126 18.42 1.68 1.17
CA ASN A 126 19.20 0.45 1.21
C ASN A 126 18.32 -0.70 0.68
N ASP A 127 18.94 -1.72 0.07
CA ASP A 127 18.22 -2.87 -0.49
C ASP A 127 17.36 -3.59 0.56
N SER A 128 17.82 -3.66 1.81
CA SER A 128 17.04 -4.26 2.92
C SER A 128 15.72 -3.50 3.16
N LEU A 129 15.74 -2.17 3.07
CA LEU A 129 14.53 -1.36 3.24
C LEU A 129 13.57 -1.56 2.05
N LEU A 130 14.09 -1.62 0.82
CA LEU A 130 13.28 -1.91 -0.37
C LEU A 130 12.63 -3.30 -0.27
N CYS A 131 13.39 -4.32 0.14
CA CYS A 131 12.89 -5.67 0.35
C CYS A 131 11.77 -5.74 1.40
N ALA A 132 11.80 -4.89 2.43
CA ALA A 132 10.73 -4.79 3.40
C ALA A 132 9.51 -4.00 2.87
N LEU A 133 9.76 -2.91 2.13
CA LEU A 133 8.72 -1.97 1.71
C LEU A 133 7.92 -2.48 0.50
N ILE A 134 8.56 -3.12 -0.48
CA ILE A 134 7.89 -3.60 -1.70
C ILE A 134 6.73 -4.56 -1.39
N PRO A 135 6.87 -5.59 -0.53
CA PRO A 135 5.75 -6.45 -0.16
C PRO A 135 4.59 -5.70 0.51
N VAL A 136 4.89 -4.66 1.30
CA VAL A 136 3.86 -3.79 1.91
C VAL A 136 3.13 -3.01 0.82
N VAL A 137 3.86 -2.44 -0.13
CA VAL A 137 3.30 -1.73 -1.28
C VAL A 137 2.41 -2.66 -2.13
N MET A 138 2.86 -3.87 -2.44
CA MET A 138 2.07 -4.88 -3.15
C MET A 138 0.77 -5.21 -2.42
N SER A 139 0.83 -5.38 -1.10
CA SER A 139 -0.33 -5.70 -0.26
C SER A 139 -1.33 -4.54 -0.23
N ARG A 140 -0.85 -3.29 -0.12
CA ARG A 140 -1.69 -2.10 -0.16
C ARG A 140 -2.31 -1.86 -1.53
N TYR A 141 -1.63 -2.20 -2.62
CA TYR A 141 -2.16 -2.07 -3.99
C TYR A 141 -3.52 -2.76 -4.18
N ALA A 142 -3.70 -3.93 -3.56
CA ALA A 142 -4.92 -4.73 -3.61
C ALA A 142 -6.00 -4.27 -2.60
N ALA A 143 -5.61 -3.59 -1.52
CA ALA A 143 -6.48 -3.19 -0.41
C ALA A 143 -6.63 -1.66 -0.33
N MET A 144 -7.19 -1.06 -1.39
CA MET A 144 -7.43 0.38 -1.48
C MET A 144 -8.82 0.77 -0.99
N PHE A 145 -8.90 1.99 -0.46
CA PHE A 145 -10.16 2.66 -0.16
C PHE A 145 -11.04 2.78 -1.42
N PRO A 146 -12.35 2.51 -1.37
CA PRO A 146 -13.22 2.37 -2.54
C PRO A 146 -13.60 3.70 -3.24
N ASP A 147 -12.68 4.68 -3.30
CA ASP A 147 -12.80 5.87 -4.15
C ASP A 147 -11.97 5.69 -5.43
N LYS A 148 -12.58 5.94 -6.60
CA LYS A 148 -11.96 5.65 -7.90
C LYS A 148 -10.78 6.55 -8.22
N VAL A 149 -10.89 7.86 -7.92
CA VAL A 149 -9.85 8.85 -8.24
C VAL A 149 -8.66 8.64 -7.33
N PHE A 150 -8.91 8.56 -6.03
CA PHE A 150 -7.91 8.27 -5.01
C PHE A 150 -7.20 6.93 -5.29
N SER A 151 -7.95 5.84 -5.49
CA SER A 151 -7.36 4.52 -5.78
C SER A 151 -6.46 4.56 -7.01
N PHE A 152 -6.87 5.27 -8.06
CA PHE A 152 -6.08 5.40 -9.27
C PHE A 152 -4.77 6.18 -9.01
N GLU A 153 -4.84 7.34 -8.36
CA GLU A 153 -3.66 8.15 -8.05
C GLU A 153 -2.67 7.42 -7.14
N VAL A 154 -3.16 6.77 -6.08
CA VAL A 154 -2.31 6.03 -5.15
C VAL A 154 -1.67 4.84 -5.86
N ARG A 155 -2.45 4.01 -6.57
CA ARG A 155 -1.90 2.86 -7.30
C ARG A 155 -0.84 3.27 -8.31
N LYS A 156 -1.06 4.38 -9.03
CA LYS A 156 -0.04 4.92 -9.94
C LYS A 156 1.27 5.20 -9.21
N ARG A 157 1.24 5.90 -8.06
CA ARG A 157 2.45 6.18 -7.28
C ARG A 157 3.10 4.94 -6.70
N LEU A 158 2.31 3.95 -6.27
CA LEU A 158 2.82 2.66 -5.81
C LEU A 158 3.54 1.90 -6.93
N SER A 159 2.94 1.85 -8.13
CA SER A 159 3.56 1.25 -9.32
C SER A 159 4.86 1.96 -9.70
N ASP A 160 4.82 3.29 -9.79
CA ASP A 160 6.00 4.10 -10.15
C ASP A 160 7.16 3.84 -9.16
N PHE A 161 6.85 3.78 -7.85
CA PHE A 161 7.83 3.46 -6.82
C PHE A 161 8.39 2.05 -6.94
N MET A 162 7.54 1.02 -7.10
CA MET A 162 8.00 -0.37 -7.23
C MET A 162 8.87 -0.56 -8.48
N LEU A 163 8.46 -0.02 -9.62
CA LEU A 163 9.23 -0.12 -10.86
C LEU A 163 10.58 0.58 -10.74
N ALA A 164 10.63 1.77 -10.13
CA ALA A 164 11.87 2.47 -9.85
C ALA A 164 12.79 1.65 -8.91
N ALA A 165 12.22 0.99 -7.90
CA ALA A 165 12.98 0.14 -6.98
C ALA A 165 13.62 -1.06 -7.71
N PHE A 166 12.87 -1.76 -8.57
CA PHE A 166 13.40 -2.86 -9.38
C PHE A 166 14.45 -2.40 -10.39
N GLN A 167 14.28 -1.21 -10.96
CA GLN A 167 15.26 -0.63 -11.87
C GLN A 167 16.56 -0.26 -11.15
N CYS A 168 16.46 0.29 -9.94
CA CYS A 168 17.62 0.67 -9.13
C CYS A 168 18.39 -0.55 -8.61
N SER A 169 17.68 -1.61 -8.21
CA SER A 169 18.27 -2.82 -7.66
C SER A 169 17.55 -4.08 -8.17
N PRO A 170 17.95 -4.57 -9.36
CA PRO A 170 17.35 -5.76 -9.98
C PRO A 170 17.40 -7.00 -9.09
N ASP A 171 18.47 -7.18 -8.32
CA ASP A 171 18.69 -8.31 -7.41
C ASP A 171 17.53 -8.53 -6.43
N ILE A 172 16.79 -7.47 -6.09
CA ILE A 172 15.62 -7.55 -5.20
C ILE A 172 14.53 -8.45 -5.77
N ILE A 173 14.38 -8.56 -7.08
CA ILE A 173 13.43 -9.48 -7.71
C ILE A 173 13.74 -10.92 -7.29
N ALA A 174 15.02 -11.28 -7.22
CA ALA A 174 15.44 -12.60 -6.81
C ALA A 174 15.12 -12.86 -5.32
N VAL A 175 15.33 -11.85 -4.47
CA VAL A 175 15.02 -11.91 -3.03
C VAL A 175 13.51 -12.02 -2.79
N LEU A 176 12.72 -11.24 -3.53
CA LEU A 176 11.26 -11.16 -3.39
C LEU A 176 10.49 -12.15 -4.29
N LYS A 177 11.17 -13.17 -4.84
CA LYS A 177 10.58 -14.18 -5.70
C LYS A 177 9.24 -14.70 -5.18
N LYS A 178 9.18 -15.10 -3.91
CA LYS A 178 7.95 -15.68 -3.31
C LYS A 178 6.81 -14.66 -3.24
N PRO A 179 6.96 -13.47 -2.62
CA PRO A 179 5.94 -12.42 -2.67
C PRO A 179 5.47 -12.07 -4.09
N ILE A 180 6.39 -12.05 -5.06
CA ILE A 180 6.07 -11.76 -6.46
C ILE A 180 5.19 -12.86 -7.06
N THR A 181 5.61 -14.13 -6.95
CA THR A 181 4.84 -15.27 -7.46
C THR A 181 3.45 -15.36 -6.83
N ASP A 182 3.36 -15.17 -5.51
CA ASP A 182 2.09 -15.21 -4.79
C ASP A 182 1.11 -14.15 -5.35
N ARG A 183 1.59 -12.91 -5.56
CA ARG A 183 0.77 -11.81 -6.10
C ARG A 183 0.38 -11.99 -7.57
N ILE A 184 1.24 -12.62 -8.37
CA ILE A 184 0.93 -12.96 -9.75
C ILE A 184 -0.17 -14.03 -9.82
N GLY A 185 -0.14 -15.03 -8.92
CA GLY A 185 -1.18 -16.07 -8.86
C GLY A 185 -2.57 -15.54 -8.52
N GLU A 186 -2.67 -14.45 -7.76
CA GLU A 186 -3.94 -13.82 -7.39
C GLU A 186 -4.55 -12.91 -8.49
N ALA A 187 -3.96 -12.86 -9.70
CA ALA A 187 -4.35 -11.92 -10.75
C ALA A 187 -5.78 -12.10 -11.29
N HIS A 188 -6.38 -13.28 -11.08
CA HIS A 188 -7.66 -13.68 -11.67
C HIS A 188 -8.90 -13.11 -10.94
N ASP A 189 -8.75 -12.67 -9.69
CA ASP A 189 -9.91 -12.31 -8.85
C ASP A 189 -10.40 -10.87 -9.06
N ASN A 190 -9.48 -9.95 -9.40
CA ASN A 190 -9.73 -8.51 -9.32
C ASN A 190 -8.90 -7.75 -10.35
N PRO A 191 -9.50 -6.81 -11.13
CA PRO A 191 -8.75 -6.00 -12.11
C PRO A 191 -7.57 -5.24 -11.52
N ALA A 192 -7.64 -4.79 -10.27
CA ALA A 192 -6.51 -4.15 -9.60
C ALA A 192 -5.36 -5.15 -9.37
N LYS A 193 -5.67 -6.39 -8.97
CA LYS A 193 -4.65 -7.44 -8.83
C LYS A 193 -4.05 -7.81 -10.19
N THR A 194 -4.87 -7.85 -11.24
CA THR A 194 -4.37 -8.04 -12.61
C THR A 194 -3.37 -6.96 -13.00
N GLU A 195 -3.69 -5.67 -12.79
CA GLU A 195 -2.76 -4.58 -13.09
C GLU A 195 -1.45 -4.70 -12.29
N LEU A 196 -1.50 -5.06 -11.01
CA LEU A 196 -0.27 -5.33 -10.24
C LEU A 196 0.54 -6.46 -10.88
N ALA A 197 -0.10 -7.58 -11.24
CA ALA A 197 0.57 -8.71 -11.88
C ALA A 197 1.21 -8.32 -13.22
N LEU A 198 0.62 -7.41 -14.00
CA LEU A 198 1.24 -6.87 -15.22
C LEU A 198 2.58 -6.19 -14.92
N HIS A 199 2.61 -5.30 -13.91
CA HIS A 199 3.84 -4.60 -13.51
C HIS A 199 4.92 -5.60 -13.05
N LEU A 200 4.53 -6.64 -12.31
CA LEU A 200 5.45 -7.68 -11.83
C LEU A 200 5.98 -8.56 -12.96
N CYS A 201 5.13 -8.99 -13.89
CA CYS A 201 5.56 -9.75 -15.08
C CYS A 201 6.54 -8.93 -15.93
N TRP A 202 6.24 -7.64 -16.13
CA TRP A 202 7.14 -6.74 -16.83
C TRP A 202 8.50 -6.65 -16.14
N ALA A 203 8.52 -6.44 -14.81
CA ALA A 203 9.76 -6.33 -14.04
C ALA A 203 10.60 -7.61 -14.10
N ILE A 204 9.99 -8.80 -13.99
CA ILE A 204 10.68 -10.09 -14.13
C ILE A 204 11.37 -10.18 -15.50
N GLY A 205 10.65 -9.87 -16.57
CA GLY A 205 11.16 -9.93 -17.93
C GLY A 205 12.26 -8.90 -18.20
N GLU A 206 12.04 -7.65 -17.82
CA GLU A 206 12.97 -6.53 -18.05
C GLU A 206 14.31 -6.75 -17.35
N HIS A 207 14.28 -7.25 -16.12
CA HIS A 207 15.45 -7.38 -15.28
C HIS A 207 15.99 -8.82 -15.20
N GLY A 208 15.48 -9.73 -16.04
CA GLY A 208 15.97 -11.11 -16.13
C GLY A 208 15.95 -11.86 -14.79
N ALA A 209 14.90 -11.66 -13.97
CA ALA A 209 14.76 -12.24 -12.63
C ALA A 209 15.87 -11.84 -11.63
N GLY A 210 16.42 -10.64 -11.76
CA GLY A 210 17.49 -10.12 -10.89
C GLY A 210 18.89 -10.29 -11.46
N GLY A 211 19.01 -10.40 -12.78
CA GLY A 211 20.27 -10.41 -13.51
C GLY A 211 20.77 -11.80 -13.93
N ILE A 212 21.82 -11.79 -14.75
CA ILE A 212 22.37 -12.97 -15.45
C ILE A 212 22.91 -14.04 -14.49
N ASN A 213 23.32 -13.64 -13.28
CA ASN A 213 23.90 -14.55 -12.29
C ASN A 213 22.85 -15.36 -11.50
N ARG A 214 21.56 -14.99 -11.57
CA ARG A 214 20.46 -15.58 -10.77
C ARG A 214 19.71 -16.68 -11.51
N LYS A 215 20.43 -17.63 -12.10
CA LYS A 215 19.87 -18.67 -12.98
C LYS A 215 18.77 -19.52 -12.34
N ASP A 216 18.96 -19.94 -11.09
CA ASP A 216 17.99 -20.80 -10.41
C ASP A 216 16.68 -20.06 -10.13
N VAL A 217 16.77 -18.80 -9.72
CA VAL A 217 15.59 -17.94 -9.52
C VAL A 217 14.89 -17.65 -10.85
N ALA A 218 15.65 -17.39 -11.92
CA ALA A 218 15.09 -17.22 -13.25
C ALA A 218 14.34 -18.48 -13.72
N ARG A 219 14.89 -19.67 -13.48
CA ARG A 219 14.24 -20.95 -13.81
C ARG A 219 12.93 -21.13 -13.06
N GLU A 220 12.92 -20.89 -11.76
CA GLU A 220 11.70 -21.00 -10.95
C GLU A 220 10.63 -19.96 -11.36
N LEU A 221 11.02 -18.71 -11.60
CA LEU A 221 10.10 -17.69 -12.08
C LEU A 221 9.55 -18.02 -13.47
N PHE A 222 10.39 -18.58 -14.34
CA PHE A 222 9.97 -19.09 -15.64
C PHE A 222 8.91 -20.18 -15.50
N GLU A 223 9.10 -21.14 -14.60
CA GLU A 223 8.17 -22.24 -14.35
C GLU A 223 6.81 -21.73 -13.87
N ASN A 224 6.82 -20.76 -12.95
CA ASN A 224 5.59 -20.12 -12.47
C ASN A 224 4.87 -19.34 -13.58
N LEU A 225 5.61 -18.60 -14.41
CA LEU A 225 5.03 -17.87 -15.56
C LEU A 225 4.50 -18.84 -16.63
N GLU A 226 5.18 -19.96 -16.87
CA GLU A 226 4.71 -20.99 -17.80
C GLU A 226 3.44 -21.66 -17.30
N LEU A 227 3.35 -21.98 -16.00
CA LEU A 227 2.13 -22.51 -15.41
C LEU A 227 0.97 -21.54 -15.60
N LEU A 228 1.17 -20.26 -15.25
CA LEU A 228 0.18 -19.22 -15.43
C LEU A 228 -0.24 -19.07 -16.90
N LEU A 229 0.70 -19.18 -17.85
CA LEU A 229 0.41 -19.14 -19.28
C LEU A 229 -0.57 -20.25 -19.66
N TYR A 230 -0.29 -21.49 -19.26
CA TYR A 230 -1.14 -22.63 -19.59
C TYR A 230 -2.51 -22.57 -18.92
N GLU A 231 -2.57 -22.13 -17.66
CA GLU A 231 -3.84 -21.91 -16.95
C GLU A 231 -4.70 -20.88 -17.69
N ASN A 232 -4.12 -19.75 -18.06
CA ASN A 232 -4.84 -18.70 -18.79
C ASN A 232 -5.31 -19.17 -20.19
N LEU A 233 -4.49 -19.95 -20.91
CA LEU A 233 -4.89 -20.52 -22.20
C LEU A 233 -6.03 -21.53 -22.05
N ALA A 234 -5.98 -22.38 -21.02
CA ALA A 234 -7.04 -23.34 -20.73
C ALA A 234 -8.35 -22.62 -20.39
N THR A 235 -8.31 -21.61 -19.53
CA THR A 235 -9.48 -20.79 -19.19
C THR A 235 -10.03 -20.03 -20.40
N SER A 236 -9.17 -19.52 -21.28
CA SER A 236 -9.58 -18.84 -22.52
C SER A 236 -10.32 -19.78 -23.47
N ARG A 237 -9.88 -21.04 -23.59
CA ARG A 237 -10.54 -22.05 -24.43
C ARG A 237 -11.87 -22.52 -23.82
N LEU A 238 -11.94 -22.63 -22.50
CA LEU A 238 -13.17 -23.00 -21.79
C LEU A 238 -14.23 -21.88 -21.80
N GLY A 239 -13.80 -20.62 -21.73
CA GLY A 239 -14.66 -19.42 -21.76
C GLY A 239 -15.29 -19.10 -23.12
N LEU A 240 -14.97 -19.86 -24.17
CA LEU A 240 -15.65 -19.84 -25.47
C LEU A 240 -16.92 -20.72 -25.47
N SER A 241 -17.15 -21.53 -24.44
CA SER A 241 -18.29 -22.46 -24.33
C SER A 241 -19.46 -21.95 -23.48
N GLN A 242 -19.45 -20.69 -23.00
CA GLN A 242 -20.58 -20.11 -22.28
C GLN A 242 -21.45 -19.26 -23.20
N GLU A 243 -22.74 -19.61 -23.23
CA GLU A 243 -23.80 -18.97 -24.01
C GLU A 243 -23.92 -17.47 -23.76
N PRO A 244 -24.34 -16.69 -24.78
CA PRO A 244 -24.46 -15.24 -24.70
C PRO A 244 -25.78 -14.87 -24.01
N GLY A 245 -25.86 -15.04 -22.70
CA GLY A 245 -27.05 -14.68 -21.93
C GLY A 245 -26.65 -14.07 -20.60
N PHE A 246 -26.92 -12.77 -20.43
CA PHE A 246 -26.68 -11.95 -19.23
C PHE A 246 -25.21 -11.53 -18.98
N ASP A 247 -24.96 -10.22 -18.84
CA ASP A 247 -23.68 -9.56 -18.47
C ASP A 247 -22.57 -9.38 -19.54
N SER A 248 -22.93 -8.87 -20.72
CA SER A 248 -22.02 -8.57 -21.85
C SER A 248 -20.85 -7.60 -21.53
N MET A 249 -21.07 -6.57 -20.70
CA MET A 249 -20.04 -5.53 -20.46
C MET A 249 -18.92 -5.99 -19.51
N GLY A 250 -19.28 -6.70 -18.44
CA GLY A 250 -18.31 -7.24 -17.47
C GLY A 250 -17.51 -8.41 -18.04
N ALA A 251 -18.15 -9.24 -18.86
CA ALA A 251 -17.49 -10.34 -19.57
C ALA A 251 -16.44 -9.84 -20.58
N SER A 252 -16.75 -8.76 -21.33
CA SER A 252 -15.81 -8.15 -22.28
C SER A 252 -14.58 -7.55 -21.60
N SER A 253 -14.77 -6.81 -20.49
CA SER A 253 -13.66 -6.25 -19.71
C SER A 253 -12.74 -7.32 -19.13
N ARG A 254 -13.30 -8.43 -18.62
CA ARG A 254 -12.52 -9.55 -18.08
C ARG A 254 -11.71 -10.26 -19.16
N LYS A 255 -12.33 -10.54 -20.31
CA LYS A 255 -11.64 -11.12 -21.48
C LYS A 255 -10.49 -10.24 -21.95
N SER A 256 -10.70 -8.92 -22.01
CA SER A 256 -9.65 -7.96 -22.35
C SER A 256 -8.49 -7.95 -21.33
N SER A 257 -8.78 -7.94 -20.03
CA SER A 257 -7.75 -7.99 -18.99
C SER A 257 -6.93 -9.29 -19.02
N GLN A 258 -7.58 -10.42 -19.32
CA GLN A 258 -6.93 -11.72 -19.44
C GLN A 258 -6.00 -11.78 -20.66
N ALA A 259 -6.44 -11.24 -21.81
CA ALA A 259 -5.61 -11.13 -23.00
C ALA A 259 -4.37 -10.24 -22.77
N ARG A 260 -4.53 -9.13 -22.03
CA ARG A 260 -3.39 -8.29 -21.62
C ARG A 260 -2.43 -9.05 -20.72
N LEU A 261 -2.92 -9.77 -19.72
CA LEU A 261 -2.08 -10.59 -18.84
C LEU A 261 -1.30 -11.65 -19.62
N LEU A 262 -1.95 -12.39 -20.51
CA LEU A 262 -1.31 -13.36 -21.40
C LEU A 262 -0.18 -12.74 -22.22
N CYS A 263 -0.39 -11.54 -22.79
CA CYS A 263 0.63 -10.84 -23.55
C CYS A 263 1.86 -10.47 -22.69
N PHE A 264 1.63 -9.97 -21.46
CA PHE A 264 2.71 -9.64 -20.53
C PHE A 264 3.47 -10.89 -20.05
N VAL A 265 2.77 -11.98 -19.75
CA VAL A 265 3.39 -13.26 -19.38
C VAL A 265 4.23 -13.82 -20.52
N ALA A 266 3.69 -13.85 -21.74
CA ALA A 266 4.41 -14.29 -22.93
C ALA A 266 5.66 -13.43 -23.20
N THR A 267 5.54 -12.11 -23.04
CA THR A 267 6.66 -11.17 -23.18
C THR A 267 7.71 -11.39 -22.09
N ALA A 268 7.29 -11.60 -20.84
CA ALA A 268 8.19 -11.88 -19.73
C ALA A 268 8.98 -13.18 -19.96
N ILE A 269 8.30 -14.26 -20.40
CA ILE A 269 8.91 -15.54 -20.79
C ILE A 269 9.96 -15.33 -21.90
N ALA A 270 9.61 -14.58 -22.95
CA ALA A 270 10.52 -14.31 -24.07
C ALA A 270 11.77 -13.52 -23.64
N LYS A 271 11.57 -12.45 -22.85
CA LYS A 271 12.68 -11.64 -22.33
C LYS A 271 13.56 -12.43 -21.38
N LEU A 272 12.98 -13.20 -20.47
CA LEU A 272 13.70 -14.02 -19.51
C LEU A 272 14.56 -15.08 -20.21
N ALA A 273 14.04 -15.69 -21.27
CA ALA A 273 14.78 -16.64 -22.11
C ALA A 273 15.88 -15.99 -22.96
N THR A 274 15.77 -14.68 -23.23
CA THR A 274 16.84 -13.91 -23.89
C THR A 274 17.97 -13.60 -22.91
N CYS A 275 17.64 -13.28 -21.66
CA CYS A 275 18.62 -13.10 -20.58
C CYS A 275 19.29 -14.42 -20.17
N HIS A 276 18.54 -15.52 -20.15
CA HIS A 276 18.99 -16.84 -19.72
C HIS A 276 18.79 -17.86 -20.86
N SER A 277 19.81 -18.00 -21.71
CA SER A 277 19.76 -18.80 -22.95
C SER A 277 19.39 -20.28 -22.75
N GLU A 278 19.57 -20.81 -21.55
CA GLU A 278 19.18 -22.17 -21.17
C GLU A 278 17.65 -22.39 -21.19
N LEU A 279 16.86 -21.33 -21.00
CA LEU A 279 15.40 -21.38 -21.01
C LEU A 279 14.81 -21.28 -22.43
N LEU A 280 15.62 -20.93 -23.42
CA LEU A 280 15.18 -20.62 -24.79
C LEU A 280 14.46 -21.78 -25.49
N PRO A 281 14.92 -23.04 -25.45
CA PRO A 281 14.19 -24.15 -26.04
C PRO A 281 12.80 -24.33 -25.42
N ARG A 282 12.70 -24.20 -24.10
CA ARG A 282 11.44 -24.31 -23.35
C ARG A 282 10.50 -23.17 -23.71
N ALA A 283 11.00 -21.92 -23.70
CA ALA A 283 10.24 -20.74 -24.09
C ALA A 283 9.63 -20.86 -25.50
N ARG A 284 10.37 -21.38 -26.47
CA ARG A 284 9.84 -21.61 -27.82
C ARG A 284 8.64 -22.56 -27.82
N VAL A 285 8.71 -23.64 -27.04
CA VAL A 285 7.61 -24.61 -26.93
C VAL A 285 6.40 -24.00 -26.22
N SER A 286 6.61 -23.29 -25.11
CA SER A 286 5.52 -22.65 -24.34
C SER A 286 4.83 -21.57 -25.18
N LEU A 287 5.59 -20.73 -25.89
CA LEU A 287 5.04 -19.64 -26.70
C LEU A 287 4.41 -20.12 -28.01
N ALA A 288 4.91 -21.21 -28.62
CA ALA A 288 4.27 -21.80 -29.80
C ALA A 288 2.81 -22.19 -29.54
N LYS A 289 2.50 -22.64 -28.32
CA LYS A 289 1.14 -23.00 -27.89
C LYS A 289 0.19 -21.80 -27.72
N VAL A 290 0.71 -20.57 -27.66
CA VAL A 290 -0.09 -19.34 -27.59
C VAL A 290 -0.62 -18.94 -28.97
N VAL A 291 0.12 -19.27 -30.03
CA VAL A 291 -0.22 -18.92 -31.42
C VAL A 291 -1.21 -19.91 -32.05
N THR A 292 -1.39 -21.09 -31.43
CA THR A 292 -2.28 -22.18 -31.86
C THR A 292 -3.61 -22.21 -31.12
#